data_AF-A0A922MB81-F1
#
_entry.id   AF-A0A922MB81-F1
#
_cell.length_a   1.000
_cell.length_b   1.000
_cell.length_c   1.000
_cell.angle_alpha   90.00
_cell.angle_beta   90.00
_cell.angle_gamma   90.00
#
_symmetry.space_group_name_H-M   'P 1'
#
loop_
_entity.id
_entity.type
_entity.pdbx_description
1 polymer ?
#
loop_
_entity_poly.entity_id
_entity_poly.type
_entity_poly.pdbx_seq_one_letter_code
_entity_poly.pdbx_strand_id
1 'polypeptide(L)'
;MKEPKHTQTPIEDLSELRSYFASHNLVREYVAHSSKVHSVGWSCDGRKLASGSFDKSVATFTLERNRLVQDYIFKGHTGSVDQLCWHASHPDLLSTASGDKSVRIWDTR
;
A
#
# COMPACT_ATOMS: atom_id res chain seq x y z
N MET A 1 -17.09 -38.38 -18.46
CA MET A 1 -17.70 -37.17 -17.88
C MET A 1 -17.55 -36.04 -18.88
N LYS A 2 -18.63 -35.32 -19.21
CA LYS A 2 -18.63 -34.14 -20.11
C LYS A 2 -18.05 -32.92 -19.37
N GLU A 3 -17.32 -32.11 -20.13
CA GLU A 3 -16.41 -31.02 -19.75
C GLU A 3 -17.04 -29.78 -19.07
N PRO A 4 -16.23 -28.94 -18.39
CA PRO A 4 -16.69 -27.69 -17.81
C PRO A 4 -16.68 -26.54 -18.83
N LYS A 5 -17.70 -25.69 -18.78
CA LYS A 5 -17.80 -24.45 -19.57
C LYS A 5 -17.27 -23.25 -18.77
N HIS A 6 -16.22 -22.63 -19.25
CA HIS A 6 -15.92 -21.21 -18.99
C HIS A 6 -16.05 -20.45 -20.31
N THR A 7 -17.03 -19.56 -20.38
CA THR A 7 -17.21 -18.62 -21.50
C THR A 7 -16.90 -17.21 -21.00
N GLN A 8 -15.71 -16.71 -21.35
CA GLN A 8 -15.36 -15.29 -21.42
C GLN A 8 -15.22 -14.89 -22.90
N THR A 9 -15.77 -13.74 -23.27
CA THR A 9 -15.53 -13.01 -24.54
C THR A 9 -15.67 -11.50 -24.29
N PRO A 10 -14.96 -10.58 -25.00
CA PRO A 10 -13.74 -10.78 -25.80
C PRO A 10 -12.62 -9.72 -25.57
N ILE A 11 -11.36 -10.14 -25.75
CA ILE A 11 -10.24 -9.29 -26.20
C ILE A 11 -9.77 -9.95 -27.49
N GLU A 12 -9.79 -9.22 -28.61
CA GLU A 12 -9.81 -9.88 -29.94
C GLU A 12 -8.44 -10.04 -30.62
N ASP A 13 -7.34 -9.48 -30.07
CA ASP A 13 -5.98 -9.81 -30.54
C ASP A 13 -4.96 -10.05 -29.39
N LEU A 14 -4.12 -11.07 -29.58
CA LEU A 14 -3.15 -11.63 -28.63
C LEU A 14 -1.80 -10.89 -28.62
N SER A 15 -1.59 -9.93 -29.53
CA SER A 15 -0.41 -9.04 -29.55
C SER A 15 -0.58 -7.80 -28.66
N GLU A 16 -1.79 -7.22 -28.60
CA GLU A 16 -2.14 -6.03 -27.81
C GLU A 16 -2.09 -6.28 -26.30
N LEU A 17 -2.53 -7.45 -25.84
CA LEU A 17 -2.47 -7.88 -24.44
C LEU A 17 -1.01 -8.19 -23.97
N ARG A 18 -0.06 -8.39 -24.91
CA ARG A 18 1.38 -8.51 -24.61
C ARG A 18 2.09 -7.15 -24.54
N SER A 19 1.70 -6.12 -25.30
CA SER A 19 2.05 -4.71 -25.03
C SER A 19 1.45 -4.17 -23.73
N TYR A 20 0.21 -4.55 -23.44
CA TYR A 20 -0.61 -4.18 -22.29
C TYR A 20 0.04 -4.41 -20.91
N PHE A 21 1.00 -5.33 -20.84
CA PHE A 21 1.62 -5.68 -19.58
C PHE A 21 3.08 -6.10 -19.70
N ALA A 22 3.68 -6.42 -20.86
CA ALA A 22 5.08 -6.88 -20.89
C ALA A 22 6.13 -5.85 -20.38
N SER A 23 5.76 -4.60 -20.13
CA SER A 23 6.55 -3.59 -19.40
C SER A 23 6.09 -3.27 -17.97
N HIS A 24 5.12 -4.02 -17.38
CA HIS A 24 4.67 -4.00 -15.97
C HIS A 24 5.45 -3.01 -15.09
N ASN A 25 4.98 -1.75 -15.06
CA ASN A 25 5.66 -0.54 -14.57
C ASN A 25 5.91 -0.51 -13.04
N LEU A 26 6.65 -1.47 -12.50
CA LEU A 26 7.28 -1.29 -11.18
C LEU A 26 8.33 -0.19 -11.33
N VAL A 27 7.94 1.05 -11.06
CA VAL A 27 8.84 2.20 -11.18
C VAL A 27 9.88 2.17 -10.08
N ARG A 28 9.48 1.79 -8.85
CA ARG A 28 10.34 1.68 -7.67
C ARG A 28 9.74 0.68 -6.68
N GLU A 29 10.62 0.03 -5.93
CA GLU A 29 10.29 -0.84 -4.82
C GLU A 29 11.01 -0.34 -3.56
N TYR A 30 10.31 -0.36 -2.42
CA TYR A 30 10.87 0.03 -1.12
C TYR A 30 10.56 -1.05 -0.10
N VAL A 31 11.60 -1.72 0.40
CA VAL A 31 11.47 -2.76 1.42
C VAL A 31 11.63 -2.12 2.81
N ALA A 32 10.50 -1.79 3.44
CA ALA A 32 10.49 -1.23 4.80
C ALA A 32 10.03 -2.23 5.88
N HIS A 33 9.42 -3.34 5.47
CA HIS A 33 8.75 -4.29 6.35
C HIS A 33 9.39 -5.67 6.30
N SER A 34 9.39 -6.37 7.43
CA SER A 34 9.91 -7.76 7.55
C SER A 34 8.83 -8.82 7.36
N SER A 35 7.59 -8.40 7.12
CA SER A 35 6.44 -9.28 6.88
C SER A 35 5.45 -8.66 5.89
N LYS A 36 4.32 -9.32 5.67
CA LYS A 36 3.31 -8.95 4.68
C LYS A 36 2.79 -7.53 4.92
N VAL A 37 2.84 -6.70 3.88
CA VAL A 37 2.16 -5.41 3.85
C VAL A 37 0.68 -5.65 3.59
N HIS A 38 -0.17 -5.14 4.48
CA HIS A 38 -1.63 -5.29 4.39
C HIS A 38 -2.32 -4.07 3.79
N SER A 39 -1.77 -2.88 4.04
CA SER A 39 -2.40 -1.64 3.61
C SER A 39 -1.35 -0.60 3.21
N VAL A 40 -1.75 0.27 2.29
CA VAL A 40 -0.98 1.40 1.77
C VAL A 40 -1.92 2.57 1.54
N GLY A 41 -1.44 3.80 1.70
CA GLY A 41 -2.25 4.98 1.43
C GLY A 41 -1.41 6.24 1.32
N TRP A 42 -1.95 7.20 0.58
CA TRP A 42 -1.37 8.52 0.37
C TRP A 42 -2.05 9.56 1.25
N SER A 43 -1.24 10.47 1.78
CA SER A 43 -1.71 11.73 2.38
C SER A 43 -2.47 12.58 1.36
N CYS A 44 -3.35 13.45 1.85
CA CYS A 44 -4.23 14.25 1.00
C CYS A 44 -3.49 15.29 0.14
N ASP A 45 -2.25 15.67 0.49
CA ASP A 45 -1.40 16.55 -0.31
C ASP A 45 -0.54 15.79 -1.34
N GLY A 46 -0.59 14.45 -1.33
CA GLY A 46 0.20 13.58 -2.20
C GLY A 46 1.71 13.59 -1.92
N ARG A 47 2.17 14.14 -0.80
CA ARG A 47 3.60 14.24 -0.46
C ARG A 47 4.08 13.12 0.44
N LYS A 48 3.19 12.47 1.18
CA LYS A 48 3.51 11.35 2.08
C LYS A 48 2.77 10.08 1.70
N LEU A 49 3.46 8.95 1.83
CA LEU A 49 2.92 7.60 1.73
C LEU A 49 3.06 6.91 3.09
N ALA A 50 2.10 6.07 3.46
CA ALA A 50 2.23 5.15 4.59
C ALA A 50 1.90 3.72 4.18
N SER A 51 2.55 2.76 4.83
CA SER A 51 2.26 1.34 4.73
C SER A 51 2.15 0.69 6.11
N GLY A 52 1.19 -0.22 6.27
CA GLY A 52 0.96 -1.02 7.48
C GLY A 52 1.19 -2.50 7.22
N SER A 53 1.80 -3.20 8.19
CA SER A 53 2.29 -4.56 8.01
C SER A 53 1.94 -5.52 9.15
N PHE A 54 1.99 -6.82 8.85
CA PHE A 54 1.90 -7.90 9.83
C PHE A 54 3.05 -7.87 10.87
N ASP A 55 4.17 -7.22 10.54
CA ASP A 55 5.29 -7.01 11.47
C ASP A 55 5.00 -6.00 12.59
N LYS A 56 3.76 -5.51 12.67
CA LYS A 56 3.23 -4.62 13.72
C LYS A 56 3.78 -3.20 13.64
N SER A 57 4.39 -2.84 12.51
CA SER A 57 4.91 -1.49 12.27
C SER A 57 4.14 -0.76 11.17
N VAL A 58 4.30 0.56 11.19
CA VAL A 58 3.81 1.47 10.15
C VAL A 58 5.02 2.22 9.62
N ALA A 59 5.30 2.09 8.32
CA ALA A 59 6.35 2.86 7.67
C ALA A 59 5.74 4.07 6.97
N THR A 60 6.40 5.22 7.04
CA THR A 60 6.05 6.42 6.30
C THR A 60 7.18 6.82 5.37
N PHE A 61 6.80 7.44 4.26
CA PHE A 61 7.73 7.88 3.24
C PHE A 61 7.34 9.27 2.76
N THR A 62 8.33 10.11 2.49
CA THR A 62 8.14 11.40 1.81
C THR A 62 8.50 11.26 0.34
N LEU A 63 7.61 11.74 -0.54
CA LEU A 63 7.83 11.82 -1.97
C LEU A 63 8.66 13.07 -2.29
N GLU A 64 9.94 12.86 -2.54
CA GLU A 64 10.80 13.85 -3.17
C GLU A 64 10.68 13.77 -4.70
N ARG A 65 11.21 14.80 -5.41
CA ARG A 65 11.12 15.03 -6.86
C ARG A 65 10.88 13.80 -7.72
N ASN A 66 11.66 12.74 -7.53
CA ASN A 66 11.51 11.46 -8.19
C ASN A 66 11.97 10.29 -7.30
N ARG A 67 11.67 10.28 -6.00
CA ARG A 67 11.91 9.11 -5.13
C ARG A 67 11.09 9.21 -3.85
N LEU A 68 10.75 8.06 -3.27
CA LEU A 68 10.26 8.00 -1.91
C LEU A 68 11.49 7.86 -1.00
N VAL A 69 11.54 8.66 0.05
CA VAL A 69 12.53 8.53 1.12
C VAL A 69 11.78 8.05 2.34
N GLN A 70 12.23 6.96 2.95
CA GLN A 70 11.64 6.48 4.19
C GLN A 70 11.90 7.51 5.29
N ASP A 71 10.83 7.94 5.95
CA ASP A 71 10.85 9.01 6.95
C ASP A 71 10.88 8.40 8.36
N TYR A 72 9.78 7.74 8.76
CA TYR A 72 9.65 7.11 10.08
C TYR A 72 9.13 5.68 10.00
N ILE A 73 9.56 4.87 10.98
CA ILE A 73 8.94 3.57 11.32
C ILE A 73 8.28 3.71 12.68
N PHE A 74 6.95 3.84 12.69
CA PHE A 74 6.18 3.83 13.93
C PHE A 74 6.05 2.41 14.45
N LYS A 75 6.36 2.24 15.73
CA LYS A 75 6.27 0.99 16.46
C LYS A 75 5.30 1.13 17.63
N GLY A 76 4.89 -0.02 18.14
CA GLY A 76 4.15 -0.13 19.40
C GLY A 76 2.80 -0.81 19.26
N HIS A 77 2.30 -1.06 18.04
CA HIS A 77 1.22 -2.02 17.88
C HIS A 77 1.70 -3.41 18.32
N THR A 78 0.84 -4.18 18.98
CA THR A 78 1.19 -5.52 19.47
C THR A 78 0.61 -6.64 18.59
N GLY A 79 -0.20 -6.28 17.59
CA GLY A 79 -0.78 -7.11 16.54
C GLY A 79 -0.53 -6.52 15.15
N SER A 80 -0.97 -7.21 14.10
CA SER A 80 -0.82 -6.76 12.71
C SER A 80 -1.49 -5.41 12.50
N VAL A 81 -0.92 -4.57 11.64
CA VAL A 81 -1.59 -3.36 11.16
C VAL A 81 -2.38 -3.76 9.92
N ASP A 82 -3.70 -3.85 10.06
CA ASP A 82 -4.57 -4.44 9.04
C ASP A 82 -5.13 -3.38 8.09
N GLN A 83 -5.23 -2.13 8.53
CA GLN A 83 -5.73 -1.01 7.73
C GLN A 83 -5.10 0.32 8.14
N LEU A 84 -5.03 1.25 7.19
CA LEU A 84 -4.66 2.63 7.45
C LEU A 84 -5.58 3.60 6.69
N CYS A 85 -5.71 4.82 7.20
CA CYS A 85 -6.46 5.90 6.57
C CYS A 85 -5.80 7.24 6.89
N TRP A 86 -5.38 7.96 5.86
CA TRP A 86 -4.91 9.33 5.98
C TRP A 86 -6.09 10.28 6.20
N HIS A 87 -5.87 11.32 6.99
CA HIS A 87 -6.89 12.35 7.19
C HIS A 87 -7.16 13.10 5.89
N ALA A 88 -8.44 13.31 5.57
CA ALA A 88 -8.86 13.86 4.27
C ALA A 88 -8.40 15.30 4.01
N SER A 89 -8.20 16.10 5.06
CA SER A 89 -7.80 17.52 4.95
C SER A 89 -6.53 17.91 5.72
N HIS A 90 -5.93 16.98 6.49
CA HIS A 90 -4.75 17.26 7.30
C HIS A 90 -3.64 16.29 6.86
N PRO A 91 -2.66 16.74 6.06
CA PRO A 91 -1.74 15.83 5.39
C PRO A 91 -0.80 15.09 6.34
N ASP A 92 -0.67 15.56 7.58
CA ASP A 92 0.23 14.97 8.56
C ASP A 92 -0.44 13.97 9.51
N LEU A 93 -1.76 13.80 9.43
CA LEU A 93 -2.50 12.89 10.31
C LEU A 93 -2.82 11.57 9.62
N LEU A 94 -2.42 10.48 10.26
CA LEU A 94 -2.63 9.11 9.81
C LEU A 94 -3.31 8.30 10.91
N SER A 95 -4.37 7.57 10.56
CA SER A 95 -5.00 6.60 11.46
C SER A 95 -4.67 5.17 11.04
N THR A 96 -4.47 4.29 12.02
CA THR A 96 -4.16 2.87 11.80
C THR A 96 -5.06 1.99 12.66
N ALA A 97 -5.50 0.87 12.10
CA ALA A 97 -6.26 -0.14 12.81
C ALA A 97 -5.45 -1.44 12.89
N SER A 98 -5.48 -2.08 14.07
CA SER A 98 -4.66 -3.26 14.32
C SER A 98 -5.44 -4.39 15.00
N GLY A 99 -5.01 -5.62 14.73
CA GLY A 99 -5.43 -6.82 15.45
C GLY A 99 -5.12 -6.82 16.95
N ASP A 100 -4.35 -5.84 17.47
CA ASP A 100 -4.23 -5.59 18.92
C ASP A 100 -5.46 -4.94 19.56
N LYS A 101 -6.54 -4.77 18.78
CA LYS A 101 -7.81 -4.18 19.19
C LYS A 101 -7.71 -2.67 19.46
N SER A 102 -6.66 -2.01 18.98
CA SER A 102 -6.51 -0.56 19.06
C SER A 102 -6.58 0.11 17.69
N VAL A 103 -7.08 1.35 17.71
CA VAL A 103 -6.90 2.33 16.63
C VAL A 103 -5.96 3.40 17.16
N ARG A 104 -5.02 3.84 16.33
CA ARG A 104 -4.07 4.90 16.69
C ARG A 104 -4.10 6.02 15.66
N ILE A 105 -3.87 7.23 16.14
CA ILE A 105 -3.67 8.41 15.31
C ILE A 105 -2.22 8.83 15.48
N TRP A 106 -1.53 8.98 14.36
CA TRP A 106 -0.13 9.37 14.28
C TRP A 106 -0.05 10.77 13.70
N ASP A 107 0.80 11.59 14.29
CA ASP A 107 1.29 12.84 13.72
C ASP A 107 2.61 12.53 13.00
N THR A 108 2.70 12.95 11.74
CA THR A 108 3.85 12.66 10.86
C THR A 108 4.69 13.90 10.55
N ARG A 109 4.50 15.01 11.28
CA ARG A 109 5.33 16.23 11.18
C ARG A 109 6.73 16.05 11.75
#